data_AF-A0A7W1YAP8-F1
#
_entry.id   AF-A0A7W1YAP8-F1
#
_cell.length_a   1.000
_cell.length_b   1.000
_cell.length_c   1.000
_cell.angle_alpha   90.00
_cell.angle_beta   90.00
_cell.angle_gamma   90.00
#
_symmetry.space_group_name_H-M   'P 1'
#
loop_
_entity.id
_entity.type
_entity.pdbx_description
1 polymer ?
#
loop_
_entity_poly.entity_id
_entity_poly.type
_entity_poly.pdbx_seq_one_letter_code
_entity_poly.pdbx_strand_id
1 'polypeptide(L)'
;NAAVSLARTVETFAHDTCSPPVAEEPEPPSQLSLSLNSLKPLGQIRDSFILAVNHEGLWIVDQHVAHERVLFEKVLKQRAAQAVESQRLLMPLVIELTPAQQAVFSEIAGELASNGFEAEPFGSRSIAVKVAPASLDAVETERMLHELLEQLAHEEQSLNMERAGTRIAASIACHAAIKVNMPLEQNKMEWLLAELAQTECPMSCPHGRPVVLRYSMKEIQRAFKRI
;
A
#
# COMPACT_ATOMS: atom_id res chain seq x y z
N ASN A 1 -31.59 58.18 46.49
CA ASN A 1 -31.22 58.04 45.06
C ASN A 1 -29.87 57.38 44.99
N ALA A 2 -29.81 56.04 45.06
CA ALA A 2 -29.94 55.12 43.91
C ALA A 2 -28.70 55.23 42.99
N ALA A 3 -27.97 54.17 42.62
CA ALA A 3 -28.09 52.75 42.89
C ALA A 3 -26.71 52.10 42.64
N VAL A 4 -26.45 51.03 43.38
CA VAL A 4 -25.39 50.03 43.20
C VAL A 4 -25.75 49.09 42.04
N SER A 5 -24.74 48.42 41.45
CA SER A 5 -24.70 47.13 40.71
C SER A 5 -23.96 47.27 39.35
N LEU A 6 -23.08 46.38 38.87
CA LEU A 6 -22.82 44.96 39.15
C LEU A 6 -21.32 44.65 39.05
N ALA A 7 -20.84 43.85 40.00
CA ALA A 7 -19.60 43.10 39.90
C ALA A 7 -19.73 41.99 38.83
N ARG A 8 -18.63 41.69 38.12
CA ARG A 8 -18.51 40.46 37.34
C ARG A 8 -17.52 39.54 38.05
N THR A 9 -18.08 38.53 38.69
CA THR A 9 -17.42 37.48 39.46
C THR A 9 -16.61 36.58 38.54
N VAL A 10 -15.41 36.23 39.00
CA VAL A 10 -14.60 35.11 38.51
C VAL A 10 -15.22 33.84 39.07
N GLU A 11 -15.65 32.92 38.21
CA GLU A 11 -15.93 31.53 38.59
C GLU A 11 -15.07 30.58 37.75
N THR A 12 -14.31 29.77 38.47
CA THR A 12 -13.46 28.69 37.98
C THR A 12 -14.05 27.35 38.41
N PHE A 13 -13.83 26.33 37.56
CA PHE A 13 -13.99 24.86 37.75
C PHE A 13 -15.42 24.31 37.59
N ALA A 14 -15.67 23.15 36.98
CA ALA A 14 -14.82 22.06 36.50
C ALA A 14 -15.52 21.37 35.30
N HIS A 15 -14.80 21.14 34.20
CA HIS A 15 -15.26 20.16 33.20
C HIS A 15 -14.74 18.78 33.63
N ASP A 16 -15.61 18.06 34.32
CA ASP A 16 -15.56 16.61 34.47
C ASP A 16 -15.72 15.98 33.08
N THR A 17 -14.61 15.54 32.49
CA THR A 17 -14.62 14.46 31.50
C THR A 17 -13.36 13.63 31.64
N CYS A 18 -13.28 12.87 32.74
CA CYS A 18 -12.44 11.67 32.76
C CYS A 18 -13.22 10.56 32.06
N SER A 19 -13.29 10.61 30.73
CA SER A 19 -13.67 9.45 29.93
C SER A 19 -12.38 8.84 29.39
N PRO A 20 -12.05 7.58 29.70
CA PRO A 20 -10.92 6.92 29.08
C PRO A 20 -11.18 6.82 27.56
N PRO A 21 -10.13 6.82 26.72
CA PRO A 21 -10.30 6.57 25.29
C PRO A 21 -10.94 5.19 25.14
N VAL A 22 -12.13 5.17 24.53
CA VAL A 22 -12.81 3.93 24.17
C VAL A 22 -11.89 3.24 23.16
N ALA A 23 -11.36 2.08 23.54
CA ALA A 23 -10.69 1.21 22.60
C ALA A 23 -11.69 0.86 21.49
N GLU A 24 -11.42 1.28 20.26
CA GLU A 24 -12.21 0.87 19.09
C GLU A 24 -12.18 -0.67 19.01
N GLU A 25 -13.32 -1.28 19.27
CA GLU A 25 -13.53 -2.69 18.95
C GLU A 25 -13.44 -2.86 17.42
N PRO A 26 -12.78 -3.92 16.92
CA PRO A 26 -12.64 -4.11 15.49
C PRO A 26 -14.02 -4.22 14.83
N GLU A 27 -14.27 -3.38 13.81
CA GLU A 27 -15.50 -3.44 13.04
C GLU A 27 -15.71 -4.84 12.43
N PRO A 28 -16.96 -5.33 12.36
CA PRO A 28 -17.23 -6.64 11.79
C PRO A 28 -16.76 -6.70 10.33
N PRO A 29 -16.17 -7.84 9.91
CA PRO A 29 -15.65 -7.99 8.56
C PRO A 29 -16.75 -7.74 7.52
N SER A 30 -16.43 -6.94 6.51
CA SER A 30 -17.34 -6.66 5.38
C SER A 30 -17.75 -7.96 4.68
N GLN A 31 -18.95 -8.02 4.09
CA GLN A 31 -19.42 -9.21 3.36
C GLN A 31 -18.41 -9.67 2.28
N LEU A 32 -17.74 -8.73 1.62
CA LEU A 32 -16.68 -9.00 0.64
C LEU A 32 -15.47 -9.72 1.27
N SER A 33 -15.01 -9.26 2.43
CA SER A 33 -13.89 -9.90 3.14
C SER A 33 -14.23 -11.33 3.57
N LEU A 34 -15.47 -11.58 4.00
CA LEU A 34 -15.95 -12.93 4.33
C LEU A 34 -15.98 -13.84 3.08
N SER A 35 -16.43 -13.32 1.94
CA SER A 35 -16.44 -14.07 0.68
C SER A 35 -15.02 -14.42 0.24
N LEU A 36 -14.07 -13.47 0.30
CA LEU A 36 -12.66 -13.68 -0.07
C LEU A 36 -11.95 -14.67 0.85
N ASN A 37 -12.15 -14.59 2.17
CA ASN A 37 -11.55 -15.52 3.14
C ASN A 37 -11.98 -16.98 2.95
N SER A 38 -13.14 -17.21 2.32
CA SER A 38 -13.65 -18.56 2.05
C SER A 38 -13.15 -19.15 0.72
N LEU A 39 -12.35 -18.41 -0.05
CA LEU A 39 -11.86 -18.85 -1.35
C LEU A 39 -10.87 -20.01 -1.23
N LYS A 40 -11.10 -21.04 -2.05
CA LYS A 40 -10.17 -22.16 -2.22
C LYS A 40 -9.54 -22.06 -3.61
N PRO A 41 -8.21 -21.92 -3.73
CA PRO A 41 -7.55 -21.88 -5.02
C PRO A 41 -7.63 -23.25 -5.70
N LEU A 42 -7.95 -23.24 -6.99
CA LEU A 42 -8.00 -24.42 -7.86
C LEU A 42 -6.73 -24.58 -8.70
N GLY A 43 -6.04 -23.48 -8.99
CA GLY A 43 -4.85 -23.44 -9.83
C GLY A 43 -4.65 -22.08 -10.49
N GLN A 44 -3.73 -22.03 -11.45
CA GLN A 44 -3.41 -20.82 -12.22
C GLN A 44 -3.80 -20.94 -13.70
N ILE A 45 -4.14 -19.80 -14.31
CA ILE A 45 -4.16 -19.64 -15.77
C ILE A 45 -2.94 -18.81 -16.18
N ARG A 46 -2.12 -19.38 -17.08
CA ARG A 46 -0.94 -18.73 -17.67
C ARG A 46 -0.01 -18.10 -16.62
N ASP A 47 0.12 -18.77 -15.47
CA ASP A 47 0.98 -18.33 -14.36
C ASP A 47 0.74 -16.88 -13.93
N SER A 48 -0.48 -16.36 -14.15
CA SER A 48 -0.81 -14.93 -13.96
C SER A 48 -2.12 -14.71 -13.22
N PHE A 49 -3.09 -15.61 -13.38
CA PHE A 49 -4.38 -15.51 -12.73
C PHE A 49 -4.62 -16.71 -11.84
N ILE A 50 -5.00 -16.48 -10.58
CA ILE A 50 -5.45 -17.52 -9.67
C ILE A 50 -6.94 -17.74 -9.92
N LEU A 51 -7.32 -18.99 -10.17
CA LEU A 51 -8.70 -19.43 -10.12
C LEU A 51 -9.03 -19.90 -8.72
N ALA A 52 -10.09 -19.36 -8.12
CA ALA A 52 -10.56 -19.77 -6.81
C ALA A 52 -12.06 -19.93 -6.77
N VAL A 53 -12.56 -20.76 -5.86
CA VAL A 53 -14.00 -21.00 -5.70
C VAL A 53 -14.43 -20.89 -4.25
N ASN A 54 -15.67 -20.48 -4.06
CA ASN A 54 -16.40 -20.61 -2.81
C ASN A 54 -17.87 -20.95 -3.10
N HIS A 55 -18.73 -20.87 -2.09
CA HIS A 55 -20.16 -21.16 -2.21
C HIS A 55 -20.91 -20.17 -3.14
N GLU A 56 -20.35 -18.99 -3.44
CA GLU A 56 -20.97 -17.99 -4.31
C GLU A 56 -20.70 -18.26 -5.80
N GLY A 57 -19.54 -18.82 -6.14
CA GLY A 57 -19.17 -19.08 -7.53
C GLY A 57 -17.66 -19.16 -7.77
N LEU A 58 -17.26 -18.80 -9.00
CA LEU A 58 -15.88 -18.77 -9.48
C LEU A 58 -15.32 -17.35 -9.38
N TRP A 59 -14.08 -17.27 -8.92
CA TRP A 59 -13.31 -16.04 -8.76
C TRP A 59 -12.02 -16.14 -9.57
N ILE A 60 -11.70 -15.08 -10.30
CA ILE A 60 -10.47 -14.94 -11.07
C ILE A 60 -9.71 -13.76 -10.47
N VAL A 61 -8.53 -14.02 -9.94
CA VAL A 61 -7.71 -13.03 -9.24
C VAL A 61 -6.44 -12.80 -10.03
N ASP A 62 -6.16 -11.56 -10.40
CA ASP A 62 -4.86 -11.18 -10.95
C ASP A 62 -3.81 -11.25 -9.84
N GLN A 63 -2.90 -12.22 -9.91
CA GLN A 63 -1.99 -12.50 -8.80
C GLN A 63 -0.97 -11.38 -8.57
N HIS A 64 -0.55 -10.70 -9.64
CA HIS A 64 0.44 -9.63 -9.57
C HIS A 64 -0.20 -8.43 -8.88
N VAL A 65 -1.36 -8.03 -9.38
CA VAL A 65 -2.11 -6.87 -8.89
C VAL A 65 -2.65 -7.12 -7.47
N ALA A 66 -3.03 -8.36 -7.13
CA ALA A 66 -3.38 -8.74 -5.77
C ALA A 66 -2.19 -8.60 -4.81
N HIS A 67 -1.01 -9.06 -5.21
CA HIS A 67 0.18 -8.95 -4.37
C HIS A 67 0.62 -7.49 -4.20
N GLU A 68 0.51 -6.66 -5.24
CA GLU A 68 0.72 -5.21 -5.11
C GLU A 68 -0.18 -4.59 -4.05
N ARG A 69 -1.49 -4.92 -4.05
CA ARG A 69 -2.44 -4.42 -3.05
C ARG A 69 -2.05 -4.84 -1.63
N VAL A 70 -1.72 -6.12 -1.42
CA VAL A 70 -1.26 -6.63 -0.12
C VAL A 70 -0.01 -5.90 0.36
N LEU A 71 1.00 -5.77 -0.51
CA LEU A 71 2.26 -5.11 -0.15
C LEU A 71 2.08 -3.62 0.10
N PHE A 72 1.25 -2.93 -0.69
CA PHE A 72 0.98 -1.52 -0.51
C PHE A 72 0.40 -1.22 0.87
N GLU A 73 -0.62 -1.98 1.29
CA GLU A 73 -1.20 -1.80 2.62
C GLU A 73 -0.23 -2.20 3.74
N LYS A 74 0.59 -3.24 3.52
CA LYS A 74 1.66 -3.58 4.46
C LYS A 74 2.63 -2.41 4.64
N VAL A 75 3.08 -1.78 3.55
CA VAL A 75 4.00 -0.63 3.59
C VAL A 75 3.37 0.55 4.30
N LEU A 76 2.10 0.88 4.02
CA LEU A 76 1.40 1.96 4.72
C LEU A 76 1.28 1.70 6.23
N LYS A 77 0.92 0.48 6.63
CA LYS A 77 0.85 0.07 8.04
C LYS A 77 2.20 0.17 8.74
N GLN A 78 3.27 -0.32 8.09
CA GLN A 78 4.63 -0.24 8.63
C GLN A 78 5.11 1.22 8.78
N ARG A 79 4.83 2.08 7.78
CA ARG A 79 5.15 3.51 7.83
C ARG A 79 4.42 4.22 8.97
N ALA A 80 3.11 3.98 9.11
CA ALA A 80 2.30 4.56 10.18
C ALA A 80 2.79 4.12 11.58
N ALA A 81 3.24 2.87 11.71
CA ALA A 81 3.81 2.32 12.94
C ALA A 81 5.29 2.69 13.16
N GLN A 82 5.93 3.43 12.24
CA GLN A 82 7.38 3.72 12.26
C GLN A 82 8.25 2.45 12.39
N ALA A 83 7.78 1.34 11.80
CA ALA A 83 8.38 0.01 11.91
C ALA A 83 8.69 -0.57 10.51
N VAL A 84 9.19 0.27 9.61
CA VAL A 84 9.57 -0.15 8.25
C VAL A 84 10.77 -1.08 8.32
N GLU A 85 10.62 -2.27 7.74
CA GLU A 85 11.69 -3.25 7.62
C GLU A 85 12.65 -2.83 6.50
N SER A 86 13.91 -2.56 6.84
CA SER A 86 14.94 -2.12 5.90
C SER A 86 16.17 -3.01 5.95
N GLN A 87 16.89 -3.09 4.83
CA GLN A 87 18.16 -3.80 4.69
C GLN A 87 19.27 -2.87 4.20
N ARG A 88 20.45 -3.02 4.79
CA ARG A 88 21.67 -2.36 4.30
C ARG A 88 22.19 -3.12 3.08
N LEU A 89 22.49 -2.38 2.02
CA LEU A 89 23.04 -2.95 0.80
C LEU A 89 24.51 -3.34 1.03
N LEU A 90 24.92 -4.47 0.44
CA LEU A 90 26.31 -4.95 0.52
C LEU A 90 27.30 -3.93 -0.04
N MET A 91 26.91 -3.29 -1.14
CA MET A 91 27.60 -2.14 -1.72
C MET A 91 26.58 -1.01 -1.90
N PRO A 92 26.92 0.24 -1.55
CA PRO A 92 26.06 1.37 -1.85
C PRO A 92 25.78 1.48 -3.35
N LEU A 93 24.52 1.69 -3.70
CA LEU A 93 24.13 1.95 -5.09
C LEU A 93 24.35 3.42 -5.41
N VAL A 94 25.13 3.71 -6.43
CA VAL A 94 25.31 5.07 -6.95
C VAL A 94 24.42 5.22 -8.17
N ILE A 95 23.41 6.07 -8.06
CA ILE A 95 22.39 6.28 -9.09
C ILE A 95 22.61 7.66 -9.69
N GLU A 96 22.84 7.74 -11.00
CA GLU A 96 22.96 8.99 -11.74
C GLU A 96 21.58 9.59 -12.02
N LEU A 97 21.41 10.87 -11.74
CA LEU A 97 20.15 11.59 -11.86
C LEU A 97 20.23 12.71 -12.91
N THR A 98 19.11 12.99 -13.56
CA THR A 98 18.95 14.25 -14.30
C THR A 98 18.84 15.43 -13.33
N PRO A 99 19.08 16.68 -13.76
CA PRO A 99 18.89 17.85 -12.88
C PRO A 99 17.47 17.94 -12.29
N ALA A 100 16.45 17.53 -13.05
CA ALA A 100 15.08 17.51 -12.59
C ALA A 100 14.87 16.44 -11.50
N GLN A 101 15.39 15.21 -11.72
CA GLN A 101 15.34 14.14 -10.72
C GLN A 101 16.11 14.49 -9.44
N GLN A 102 17.25 15.19 -9.55
CA GLN A 102 18.03 15.65 -8.39
C GLN A 102 17.25 16.69 -7.55
N ALA A 103 16.52 17.60 -8.21
CA ALA A 103 15.66 18.56 -7.52
C ALA A 103 14.54 17.83 -6.76
N VAL A 104 13.83 16.92 -7.43
CA VAL A 104 12.77 16.09 -6.81
C VAL A 104 13.31 15.29 -5.64
N PHE A 105 14.45 14.60 -5.80
CA PHE A 105 15.07 13.83 -4.73
C PHE A 105 15.30 14.68 -3.48
N SER A 106 15.81 15.90 -3.67
CA SER A 106 16.08 16.83 -2.57
C SER A 106 14.80 17.22 -1.80
N GLU A 107 13.66 17.28 -2.49
CA GLU A 107 12.36 17.56 -1.88
C GLU A 107 11.77 16.35 -1.15
N ILE A 108 11.93 15.13 -1.69
CA ILE A 108 11.30 13.91 -1.14
C ILE A 108 12.23 13.06 -0.25
N ALA A 109 13.48 13.46 -0.03
CA ALA A 109 14.45 12.66 0.71
C ALA A 109 13.96 12.24 2.11
N GLY A 110 13.25 13.13 2.82
CA GLY A 110 12.64 12.82 4.11
C GLY A 110 11.50 11.79 4.01
N GLU A 111 10.75 11.80 2.91
CA GLU A 111 9.70 10.81 2.64
C GLU A 111 10.29 9.45 2.27
N LEU A 112 11.37 9.42 1.48
CA LEU A 112 12.13 8.20 1.24
C LEU A 112 12.66 7.61 2.56
N ALA A 113 13.23 8.44 3.45
CA ALA A 113 13.68 7.99 4.76
C ALA A 113 12.55 7.38 5.61
N SER A 114 11.38 8.01 5.60
CA SER A 114 10.18 7.50 6.29
C SER A 114 9.66 6.18 5.72
N ASN A 115 10.06 5.82 4.50
CA ASN A 115 9.76 4.55 3.85
C ASN A 115 10.96 3.59 3.86
N GLY A 116 11.97 3.82 4.69
CA GLY A 116 13.04 2.85 4.93
C GLY A 116 14.26 2.96 4.01
N PHE A 117 14.44 4.09 3.32
CA PHE A 117 15.65 4.37 2.55
C PHE A 117 16.69 5.18 3.35
N GLU A 118 17.97 4.88 3.16
CA GLU A 118 19.08 5.77 3.53
C GLU A 118 19.79 6.15 2.24
N ALA A 119 19.40 7.29 1.66
CA ALA A 119 19.94 7.81 0.41
C ALA A 119 20.43 9.25 0.61
N GLU A 120 21.63 9.55 0.11
CA GLU A 120 22.25 10.87 0.25
C GLU A 120 22.81 11.36 -1.09
N PRO A 121 22.92 12.68 -1.32
CA PRO A 121 23.62 13.21 -2.49
C PRO A 121 25.07 12.73 -2.55
N PHE A 122 25.51 12.32 -3.73
CA PHE A 122 26.87 11.87 -4.01
C PHE A 122 27.40 12.58 -5.26
N GLY A 123 27.95 13.78 -5.07
CA GLY A 123 28.33 14.66 -6.19
C GLY A 123 27.16 15.53 -6.66
N SER A 124 27.25 16.06 -7.88
CA SER A 124 26.28 17.03 -8.41
C SER A 124 25.08 16.40 -9.12
N ARG A 125 25.20 15.15 -9.55
CA ARG A 125 24.17 14.46 -10.33
C ARG A 125 24.02 12.99 -9.94
N SER A 126 24.34 12.63 -8.71
CA SER A 126 24.18 11.26 -8.25
C SER A 126 23.72 11.23 -6.80
N ILE A 127 23.07 10.13 -6.44
CA ILE A 127 22.75 9.77 -5.07
C ILE A 127 23.41 8.44 -4.72
N ALA A 128 23.83 8.29 -3.47
CA ALA A 128 24.30 7.03 -2.91
C ALA A 128 23.22 6.45 -1.99
N VAL A 129 22.69 5.27 -2.33
CA VAL A 129 21.72 4.53 -1.54
C VAL A 129 22.46 3.46 -0.74
N LYS A 130 22.39 3.55 0.59
CA LYS A 130 23.05 2.62 1.53
C LYS A 130 22.08 1.61 2.13
N VAL A 131 20.83 2.02 2.32
CA VAL A 131 19.76 1.21 2.91
C VAL A 131 18.51 1.36 2.05
N ALA A 132 17.78 0.26 1.87
CA ALA A 132 16.51 0.20 1.15
C ALA A 132 15.52 -0.69 1.92
N PRO A 133 14.20 -0.64 1.63
CA PRO A 133 13.22 -1.59 2.17
C PRO A 133 13.66 -3.03 1.97
N ALA A 134 13.44 -3.89 2.97
CA ALA A 134 13.82 -5.30 2.92
C ALA A 134 13.13 -6.10 1.80
N SER A 135 12.02 -5.59 1.28
CA SER A 135 11.28 -6.16 0.16
C SER A 135 11.88 -5.87 -1.22
N LEU A 136 12.89 -4.99 -1.30
CA LEU A 136 13.52 -4.60 -2.56
C LEU A 136 14.99 -5.02 -2.58
N ASP A 137 15.39 -5.77 -3.62
CA ASP A 137 16.80 -5.99 -3.89
C ASP A 137 17.46 -4.75 -4.52
N ALA A 138 18.77 -4.84 -4.78
CA ALA A 138 19.54 -3.73 -5.32
C ALA A 138 19.06 -3.28 -6.71
N VAL A 139 18.75 -4.24 -7.60
CA VAL A 139 18.31 -3.97 -8.98
C VAL A 139 16.93 -3.32 -8.98
N GLU A 140 16.02 -3.85 -8.17
CA GLU A 140 14.67 -3.30 -8.02
C GLU A 140 14.68 -1.94 -7.33
N THR A 141 15.60 -1.71 -6.39
CA THR A 141 15.78 -0.40 -5.74
C THR A 141 16.18 0.68 -6.75
N GLU A 142 17.21 0.41 -7.58
CA GLU A 142 17.68 1.35 -8.59
C GLU A 142 16.57 1.67 -9.61
N ARG A 143 15.91 0.63 -10.14
CA ARG A 143 14.81 0.77 -11.09
C ARG A 143 13.65 1.58 -10.50
N MET A 144 13.25 1.27 -9.28
CA MET A 144 12.15 1.95 -8.60
C MET A 144 12.45 3.43 -8.40
N LEU A 145 13.65 3.78 -7.93
CA LEU A 145 14.03 5.17 -7.70
C LEU A 145 14.07 5.97 -9.01
N HIS A 146 14.61 5.39 -10.09
CA HIS A 146 14.56 6.03 -11.40
C HIS A 146 13.13 6.29 -11.87
N GLU A 147 12.27 5.28 -11.84
CA GLU A 147 10.88 5.41 -12.28
C GLU A 147 10.09 6.41 -11.43
N LEU A 148 10.26 6.37 -10.10
CA LEU A 148 9.58 7.26 -9.16
C LEU A 148 10.01 8.72 -9.38
N LEU A 149 11.33 8.99 -9.43
CA LEU A 149 11.87 10.33 -9.60
C LEU A 149 11.50 10.90 -10.97
N GLU A 150 11.52 10.08 -12.02
CA GLU A 150 11.12 10.48 -13.36
C GLU A 150 9.64 10.88 -13.39
N GLN A 151 8.75 10.06 -12.82
CA GLN A 151 7.33 10.37 -12.80
C GLN A 151 7.03 11.62 -11.97
N LEU A 152 7.68 11.82 -10.82
CA LEU A 152 7.52 13.03 -10.00
C LEU A 152 8.07 14.28 -10.70
N ALA A 153 9.17 14.16 -11.46
CA ALA A 153 9.75 15.28 -12.21
C ALA A 153 8.85 15.78 -13.35
N HIS A 154 7.96 14.93 -13.86
CA HIS A 154 6.99 15.27 -14.90
C HIS A 154 5.68 15.86 -14.36
N GLU A 155 5.48 15.91 -13.03
CA GLU A 155 4.30 16.53 -12.45
C GLU A 155 4.45 18.06 -12.43
N GLU A 156 3.57 18.78 -13.12
CA GLU A 156 3.56 20.25 -13.16
C GLU A 156 3.07 20.90 -11.84
N GLN A 157 2.52 20.09 -10.91
CA GLN A 157 1.98 20.57 -9.64
C GLN A 157 3.04 20.54 -8.55
N SER A 158 2.93 21.46 -7.57
CA SER A 158 3.79 21.44 -6.40
C SER A 158 3.66 20.11 -5.65
N LEU A 159 4.80 19.50 -5.30
CA LEU A 159 4.84 18.21 -4.63
C LEU A 159 4.12 18.26 -3.28
N ASN A 160 2.99 17.56 -3.20
CA ASN A 160 2.31 17.32 -1.93
C ASN A 160 2.97 16.11 -1.24
N MET A 161 3.51 16.30 -0.04
CA MET A 161 4.26 15.26 0.69
C MET A 161 3.42 14.04 1.05
N GLU A 162 2.13 14.20 1.37
CA GLU A 162 1.24 13.07 1.63
C GLU A 162 1.06 12.21 0.37
N ARG A 163 0.89 12.87 -0.79
CA ARG A 163 0.82 12.18 -2.08
C ARG A 163 2.16 11.52 -2.44
N ALA A 164 3.28 12.20 -2.20
CA ALA A 164 4.61 11.66 -2.44
C ALA A 164 4.85 10.39 -1.62
N GLY A 165 4.51 10.40 -0.32
CA GLY A 165 4.61 9.23 0.54
C GLY A 165 3.72 8.06 0.06
N THR A 166 2.50 8.35 -0.38
CA THR A 166 1.59 7.33 -0.97
C THR A 166 2.17 6.76 -2.26
N ARG A 167 2.77 7.60 -3.12
CA ARG A 167 3.40 7.17 -4.37
C ARG A 167 4.64 6.32 -4.11
N ILE A 168 5.49 6.69 -3.13
CA ILE A 168 6.63 5.88 -2.71
C ILE A 168 6.17 4.50 -2.27
N ALA A 169 5.15 4.42 -1.41
CA ALA A 169 4.59 3.14 -0.96
C ALA A 169 4.06 2.28 -2.12
N ALA A 170 3.36 2.89 -3.07
CA ALA A 170 2.87 2.21 -4.28
C ALA A 170 4.04 1.69 -5.15
N SER A 171 5.09 2.50 -5.32
CA SER A 171 6.28 2.12 -6.08
C SER A 171 7.04 0.96 -5.43
N ILE A 172 7.20 0.95 -4.10
CA ILE A 172 7.79 -0.17 -3.35
C ILE A 172 6.97 -1.44 -3.59
N ALA A 173 5.65 -1.37 -3.45
CA ALA A 173 4.76 -2.51 -3.62
C ALA A 173 4.82 -3.10 -5.03
N CYS A 174 4.80 -2.25 -6.06
CA CYS A 174 4.92 -2.64 -7.47
C CYS A 174 6.23 -3.40 -7.75
N HIS A 175 7.35 -2.89 -7.23
CA HIS A 175 8.66 -3.48 -7.48
C HIS A 175 8.89 -4.78 -6.70
N ALA A 176 8.34 -4.87 -5.48
CA ALA A 176 8.40 -6.04 -4.63
C ALA A 176 7.37 -7.14 -4.98
N ALA A 177 6.34 -6.83 -5.77
CA ALA A 177 5.28 -7.77 -6.10
C ALA A 177 5.75 -8.96 -6.94
N ILE A 178 4.92 -10.01 -6.93
CA ILE A 178 5.13 -11.22 -7.74
C ILE A 178 5.05 -10.79 -9.19
N LYS A 179 6.03 -11.19 -10.01
CA LYS A 179 6.05 -10.81 -11.42
C LYS A 179 4.94 -11.54 -12.20
N VAL A 180 4.49 -10.93 -13.29
CA VAL A 180 3.53 -11.54 -14.22
C VAL A 180 4.13 -12.82 -14.82
N ASN A 181 3.31 -13.85 -15.05
CA ASN A 181 3.72 -15.18 -15.53
C ASN A 181 4.66 -15.93 -14.56
N MET A 182 4.48 -15.74 -13.25
CA MET A 182 5.21 -16.48 -12.23
C MET A 182 4.36 -17.67 -11.73
N PRO A 183 4.83 -18.92 -11.86
CA PRO A 183 4.13 -20.07 -11.30
C PRO A 183 4.13 -19.99 -9.77
N LEU A 184 3.00 -20.29 -9.15
CA LEU A 184 2.80 -20.27 -7.70
C LEU A 184 2.43 -21.65 -7.20
N GLU A 185 3.07 -22.07 -6.12
CA GLU A 185 2.65 -23.24 -5.36
C GLU A 185 1.29 -23.00 -4.68
N GLN A 186 0.58 -24.08 -4.38
CA GLN A 186 -0.76 -24.04 -3.79
C GLN A 186 -0.81 -23.22 -2.49
N ASN A 187 0.14 -23.46 -1.58
CA ASN A 187 0.30 -22.73 -0.33
C ASN A 187 0.46 -21.21 -0.55
N LYS A 188 1.16 -20.79 -1.60
CA LYS A 188 1.40 -19.38 -1.92
C LYS A 188 0.14 -18.71 -2.47
N MET A 189 -0.66 -19.44 -3.25
CA MET A 189 -1.98 -18.98 -3.68
C MET A 189 -2.93 -18.82 -2.49
N GLU A 190 -2.97 -19.79 -1.58
CA GLU A 190 -3.80 -19.72 -0.37
C GLU A 190 -3.40 -18.54 0.52
N TRP A 191 -2.09 -18.36 0.74
CA TRP A 191 -1.56 -17.20 1.47
C TRP A 191 -1.97 -15.88 0.81
N LEU A 192 -1.79 -15.75 -0.52
CA LEU A 192 -2.11 -14.49 -1.20
C LEU A 192 -3.59 -14.14 -1.13
N LEU A 193 -4.48 -15.13 -1.26
CA LEU A 193 -5.93 -14.91 -1.12
C LEU A 193 -6.32 -14.50 0.30
N ALA A 194 -5.72 -15.13 1.32
CA ALA A 194 -5.95 -14.80 2.72
C ALA A 194 -5.43 -13.40 3.08
N GLU A 195 -4.25 -13.02 2.60
CA GLU A 195 -3.71 -11.67 2.79
C GLU A 195 -4.55 -10.63 2.06
N LEU A 196 -4.96 -10.89 0.82
CA LEU A 196 -5.82 -10.00 0.06
C LEU A 196 -7.15 -9.75 0.79
N ALA A 197 -7.74 -10.78 1.38
CA ALA A 197 -9.00 -10.67 2.11
C ALA A 197 -8.92 -9.76 3.36
N GLN A 198 -7.72 -9.55 3.91
CA GLN A 198 -7.44 -8.69 5.06
C GLN A 198 -7.16 -7.22 4.65
N THR A 199 -7.09 -6.95 3.35
CA THR A 199 -6.87 -5.59 2.85
C THR A 199 -8.13 -4.74 2.92
N GLU A 200 -7.99 -3.43 3.09
CA GLU A 200 -9.10 -2.48 3.13
C GLU A 200 -9.79 -2.38 1.77
N CYS A 201 -9.02 -2.45 0.68
CA CYS A 201 -9.51 -2.28 -0.69
C CYS A 201 -9.16 -3.48 -1.60
N PRO A 202 -9.70 -4.68 -1.34
CA PRO A 202 -9.28 -5.92 -2.00
C PRO A 202 -9.67 -6.01 -3.48
N MET A 203 -10.59 -5.15 -3.92
CA MET A 203 -11.12 -5.18 -5.29
C MET A 203 -10.36 -4.27 -6.27
N SER A 204 -9.55 -3.34 -5.78
CA SER A 204 -8.89 -2.32 -6.59
C SER A 204 -7.42 -2.20 -6.22
N CYS A 205 -6.52 -2.16 -7.20
CA CYS A 205 -5.10 -1.94 -6.93
C CYS A 205 -4.80 -0.47 -6.62
N PRO A 206 -3.60 -0.14 -6.12
CA PRO A 206 -3.19 1.25 -5.86
C PRO A 206 -3.31 2.17 -7.09
N HIS A 207 -3.27 1.60 -8.29
CA HIS A 207 -3.39 2.29 -9.59
C HIS A 207 -4.82 2.19 -10.21
N GLY A 208 -5.80 1.66 -9.48
CA GLY A 208 -7.21 1.60 -9.92
C GLY A 208 -7.62 0.44 -10.83
N ARG A 209 -6.73 -0.54 -11.09
CA ARG A 209 -7.09 -1.76 -11.85
C ARG A 209 -7.91 -2.72 -10.98
N PRO A 210 -8.89 -3.45 -11.56
CA PRO A 210 -9.60 -4.48 -10.82
C PRO A 210 -8.65 -5.62 -10.44
N VAL A 211 -8.68 -6.03 -9.18
CA VAL A 211 -7.87 -7.15 -8.66
C VAL A 211 -8.58 -8.49 -8.90
N VAL A 212 -9.92 -8.46 -8.80
CA VAL A 212 -10.76 -9.65 -8.72
C VAL A 212 -11.94 -9.54 -9.68
N LEU A 213 -12.20 -10.61 -10.42
CA LEU A 213 -13.43 -10.83 -11.19
C LEU A 213 -14.21 -11.98 -10.57
N ARG A 214 -15.54 -11.82 -10.47
CA ARG A 214 -16.45 -12.82 -9.89
C ARG A 214 -17.51 -13.25 -10.89
N TYR A 215 -17.69 -14.56 -11.02
CA TYR A 215 -18.79 -15.20 -11.74
C TYR A 215 -19.62 -16.01 -10.76
N SER A 216 -20.83 -15.53 -10.47
CA SER A 216 -21.75 -16.23 -9.57
C SER A 216 -22.20 -17.57 -10.17
N MET A 217 -22.58 -18.50 -9.31
CA MET A 217 -23.12 -19.80 -9.76
C MET A 217 -24.34 -19.64 -10.67
N LYS A 218 -25.16 -18.61 -10.44
CA LYS A 218 -26.33 -18.27 -11.27
C LYS A 218 -25.92 -17.84 -12.68
N GLU A 219 -24.89 -17.00 -12.81
CA GLU A 219 -24.36 -16.57 -14.12
C GLU A 219 -23.78 -17.76 -14.90
N ILE A 220 -23.06 -18.64 -14.21
CA ILE A 220 -22.52 -19.87 -14.79
C ILE A 220 -23.68 -20.76 -15.29
N GLN A 221 -24.69 -21.03 -14.46
CA GLN A 221 -25.85 -21.84 -14.86
C GLN A 221 -26.61 -21.26 -16.05
N ARG A 222 -26.81 -19.93 -16.09
CA ARG A 222 -27.40 -19.23 -17.24
C ARG A 222 -26.57 -19.39 -18.51
N ALA A 223 -25.24 -19.28 -18.43
CA ALA A 223 -24.36 -19.44 -19.58
C ALA A 223 -24.48 -20.84 -20.21
N PHE A 224 -24.77 -21.86 -19.41
CA PHE A 224 -25.06 -23.23 -19.87
C PHE A 224 -26.54 -23.51 -20.15
N LYS A 225 -27.43 -22.50 -20.11
CA LYS A 225 -28.89 -22.64 -20.33
C LYS A 225 -29.56 -23.66 -19.39
N ARG A 226 -29.08 -23.76 -18.15
CA ARG A 226 -29.63 -24.68 -17.12
C ARG A 226 -30.76 -24.07 -16.29
N ILE A 227 -30.95 -22.76 -16.40
CA ILE A 227 -32.02 -21.95 -15.80
C ILE A 227 -32.41 -20.80 -16.75
#